data_AF-A0A314Y0R6-F1
#
_entry.id   AF-A0A314Y0R6-F1
#
_cell.length_a   1.000
_cell.length_b   1.000
_cell.length_c   1.000
_cell.angle_alpha   90.00
_cell.angle_beta   90.00
_cell.angle_gamma   90.00
#
_symmetry.space_group_name_H-M   'P 1'
#
loop_
_entity.id
_entity.type
_entity.pdbx_description
1 polymer ?
#
loop_
_entity_poly.entity_id
_entity_poly.type
_entity_poly.pdbx_seq_one_letter_code
_entity_poly.pdbx_strand_id
1 'polypeptide(L)'
;MGDQIARAEDFEKKAEKKLSSWGFFGSKHEDAAELFDKSANSYKLGKSWDKAGATYVKLANCHLKSDSKHEAATAYVDAAHCYKKSSVNEAISCLEQAVNLLCDIGRLNMAARYYKFLIPF
;
A
#
# COMPACT_ATOMS: atom_id res chain seq x y z
N MET A 1 10.77 -19.47 -8.58
CA MET A 1 9.77 -18.92 -7.63
C MET A 1 10.41 -17.87 -6.70
N GLY A 2 11.67 -18.05 -6.27
CA GLY A 2 12.42 -17.00 -5.54
C GLY A 2 12.78 -15.76 -6.39
N ASP A 3 12.73 -15.87 -7.72
CA ASP A 3 13.13 -14.81 -8.65
C ASP A 3 12.25 -13.56 -8.57
N GLN A 4 10.95 -13.74 -8.31
CA GLN A 4 10.01 -12.62 -8.21
C GLN A 4 10.16 -11.86 -6.89
N ILE A 5 10.42 -12.59 -5.79
CA ILE A 5 10.66 -11.99 -4.47
C ILE A 5 11.98 -11.21 -4.48
N ALA A 6 13.04 -11.77 -5.06
CA ALA A 6 14.33 -11.08 -5.18
C ALA A 6 14.22 -9.80 -6.04
N ARG A 7 13.44 -9.85 -7.14
CA ARG A 7 13.14 -8.65 -7.94
C ARG A 7 12.34 -7.62 -7.15
N ALA A 8 11.35 -8.06 -6.38
CA ALA A 8 10.55 -7.19 -5.54
C ALA A 8 11.42 -6.44 -4.51
N GLU A 9 12.33 -7.15 -3.83
CA GLU A 9 13.28 -6.57 -2.87
C GLU A 9 14.23 -5.56 -3.52
N ASP A 10 14.67 -5.81 -4.75
CA ASP A 10 15.50 -4.87 -5.51
C ASP A 10 14.73 -3.58 -5.86
N PHE A 11 13.47 -3.70 -6.30
CA PHE A 11 12.60 -2.54 -6.53
C PHE A 11 12.33 -1.75 -5.25
N GLU A 12 12.09 -2.43 -4.13
CA GLU A 12 11.85 -1.80 -2.84
C GLU A 12 13.07 -1.00 -2.38
N LYS A 13 14.27 -1.59 -2.46
CA LYS A 13 15.54 -0.89 -2.16
C LYS A 13 15.77 0.31 -3.07
N LYS A 14 15.43 0.21 -4.36
CA LYS A 14 15.51 1.33 -5.31
C LYS A 14 14.55 2.45 -4.93
N ALA A 15 13.32 2.11 -4.52
CA ALA A 15 12.33 3.07 -4.05
C ALA A 15 12.80 3.78 -2.76
N GLU A 16 13.34 3.04 -1.79
CA GLU A 16 13.87 3.61 -0.55
C GLU A 16 15.10 4.50 -0.80
N LYS A 17 16.00 4.11 -1.72
CA LYS A 17 17.11 4.99 -2.15
C LYS A 17 16.60 6.27 -2.82
N LYS A 18 15.55 6.19 -3.63
CA LYS A 18 14.91 7.35 -4.26
C LYS A 18 14.30 8.27 -3.21
N LEU A 19 13.61 7.73 -2.20
CA LEU A 19 13.05 8.48 -1.07
C LEU A 19 14.13 9.11 -0.18
N SER A 20 15.23 8.39 0.08
CA SER A 20 16.34 8.85 0.92
C SER A 20 17.24 9.87 0.22
N SER A 21 17.12 10.05 -1.09
CA SER A 21 17.90 11.04 -1.84
C SER A 21 17.47 12.45 -1.41
N TRP A 22 18.27 13.07 -0.54
CA TRP A 22 18.07 14.36 0.12
C TRP A 22 18.19 15.56 -0.85
N GLY A 23 17.15 15.85 -1.64
CA GLY A 23 17.15 17.08 -2.44
C GLY A 23 15.96 17.21 -3.37
N PHE A 24 15.15 18.25 -3.16
CA PHE A 24 14.00 18.64 -3.97
C PHE A 24 12.74 17.75 -3.82
N PHE A 25 11.90 18.16 -2.86
CA PHE A 25 10.59 17.64 -2.51
C PHE A 25 9.58 17.90 -3.65
N GLY A 26 9.02 16.86 -4.23
CA GLY A 26 7.97 16.96 -5.25
C GLY A 26 7.87 15.68 -6.09
N SER A 27 8.84 15.45 -6.98
CA SER A 27 8.77 14.36 -7.97
C SER A 27 9.26 12.99 -7.48
N LYS A 28 9.98 12.90 -6.35
CA LYS A 28 10.56 11.63 -5.89
C LYS A 28 9.56 10.66 -5.30
N HIS A 29 8.45 11.16 -4.75
CA HIS A 29 7.42 10.33 -4.15
C HIS A 29 6.63 9.55 -5.20
N GLU A 30 6.36 10.18 -6.36
CA GLU A 30 5.73 9.54 -7.52
C GLU A 30 6.64 8.42 -8.09
N ASP A 31 7.90 8.74 -8.35
CA ASP A 31 8.91 7.77 -8.80
C ASP A 31 9.04 6.58 -7.84
N ALA A 32 9.06 6.85 -6.53
CA ALA A 32 9.15 5.81 -5.52
C ALA A 32 7.86 4.99 -5.43
N ALA A 33 6.69 5.63 -5.57
CA ALA A 33 5.40 4.97 -5.59
C ALA A 33 5.31 3.95 -6.74
N GLU A 34 5.70 4.32 -7.96
CA GLU A 34 5.73 3.36 -9.08
C GLU A 34 6.64 2.16 -8.81
N LEU A 35 7.79 2.38 -8.17
CA LEU A 35 8.71 1.30 -7.81
C LEU A 35 8.13 0.38 -6.73
N PHE A 36 7.45 0.95 -5.73
CA PHE A 36 6.75 0.16 -4.71
C PHE A 36 5.59 -0.64 -5.30
N ASP A 37 4.83 -0.10 -6.26
CA ASP A 37 3.77 -0.84 -6.92
C ASP A 37 4.31 -2.03 -7.72
N LYS A 38 5.38 -1.82 -8.50
CA LYS A 38 6.10 -2.90 -9.21
C LYS A 38 6.64 -3.97 -8.25
N SER A 39 7.15 -3.54 -7.10
CA SER A 39 7.62 -4.43 -6.04
C SER A 39 6.47 -5.24 -5.44
N ALA A 40 5.38 -4.59 -5.04
CA ALA A 40 4.21 -5.24 -4.44
C ALA A 40 3.56 -6.25 -5.39
N ASN A 41 3.45 -5.92 -6.68
CA ASN A 41 2.97 -6.84 -7.72
C ASN A 41 3.90 -8.06 -7.86
N SER A 42 5.21 -7.87 -7.76
CA SER A 42 6.19 -8.96 -7.79
C SER A 42 6.10 -9.84 -6.54
N TYR A 43 5.89 -9.27 -5.35
CA TYR A 43 5.64 -10.04 -4.12
C TYR A 43 4.34 -10.85 -4.19
N LYS A 44 3.26 -10.28 -4.74
CA LYS A 44 2.00 -11.01 -5.03
C LYS A 44 2.24 -12.21 -5.93
N LEU A 45 2.99 -12.05 -7.03
CA LEU A 45 3.37 -13.17 -7.92
C LEU A 45 4.24 -14.21 -7.22
N GLY A 46 5.10 -13.78 -6.30
CA GLY A 46 5.89 -14.63 -5.42
C GLY A 46 5.09 -15.33 -4.31
N LYS A 47 3.76 -15.10 -4.23
CA LYS A 47 2.87 -15.57 -3.15
C LYS A 47 3.28 -15.09 -1.75
N SER A 48 4.07 -14.02 -1.66
CA SER A 48 4.52 -13.42 -0.40
C SER A 48 3.56 -12.29 -0.01
N TRP A 49 2.44 -12.67 0.59
CA TRP A 49 1.36 -11.74 0.94
C TRP A 49 1.76 -10.75 2.05
N ASP A 50 2.54 -11.20 3.05
CA ASP A 50 3.05 -10.34 4.13
C ASP A 50 3.88 -9.17 3.58
N LYS A 51 4.86 -9.50 2.73
CA LYS A 51 5.74 -8.50 2.12
C LYS A 51 4.98 -7.60 1.16
N ALA A 52 4.13 -8.17 0.30
CA ALA A 52 3.28 -7.38 -0.60
C ALA A 52 2.44 -6.35 0.16
N GLY A 53 1.78 -6.77 1.25
CA GLY A 53 1.00 -5.88 2.11
C GLY A 53 1.85 -4.74 2.68
N ALA A 54 3.05 -5.06 3.20
CA ALA A 54 3.94 -4.06 3.77
C ALA A 54 4.40 -3.04 2.72
N THR A 55 4.69 -3.50 1.49
CA THR A 55 5.07 -2.63 0.37
C THR A 55 3.90 -1.74 -0.06
N TYR A 56 2.67 -2.27 -0.10
CA TYR A 56 1.47 -1.45 -0.39
C TYR A 56 1.21 -0.39 0.67
N VAL A 57 1.49 -0.66 1.95
CA VAL A 57 1.40 0.36 3.01
C VAL A 57 2.44 1.47 2.79
N LYS A 58 3.68 1.13 2.39
CA LYS A 58 4.69 2.12 2.03
C LYS A 58 4.25 2.96 0.82
N LEU A 59 3.66 2.32 -0.20
CA LEU A 59 3.09 2.97 -1.38
C LEU A 59 1.98 3.96 -0.99
N ALA A 60 1.03 3.52 -0.17
CA ALA A 60 -0.07 4.36 0.30
C ALA A 60 0.44 5.61 1.03
N ASN A 61 1.46 5.45 1.88
CA ASN A 61 2.10 6.58 2.56
C ASN A 61 2.81 7.54 1.59
N CYS A 62 3.34 7.06 0.46
CA CYS A 62 3.89 7.92 -0.58
C CYS A 62 2.78 8.76 -1.23
N HIS A 63 1.66 8.13 -1.59
CA HIS A 63 0.50 8.85 -2.13
C HIS A 63 -0.09 9.87 -1.15
N LEU A 64 -0.12 9.57 0.16
CA LEU A 64 -0.53 10.54 1.18
C LEU A 64 0.37 11.78 1.21
N LYS A 65 1.68 11.61 1.03
CA LYS A 65 2.63 12.74 0.94
C LYS A 65 2.48 13.53 -0.35
N SER A 66 1.99 12.90 -1.41
CA SER A 66 1.68 13.54 -2.69
C SER A 66 0.27 14.18 -2.74
N ASP A 67 -0.46 14.25 -1.61
CA ASP A 67 -1.85 14.72 -1.50
C ASP A 67 -2.89 13.88 -2.25
N SER A 68 -2.49 12.70 -2.75
CA SER A 68 -3.32 11.74 -3.50
C SER A 68 -4.07 10.79 -2.57
N LYS A 69 -5.03 11.32 -1.80
CA LYS A 69 -5.77 10.53 -0.79
C LYS A 69 -6.57 9.37 -1.39
N HIS A 70 -7.08 9.51 -2.62
CA HIS A 70 -7.89 8.48 -3.27
C HIS A 70 -7.05 7.24 -3.63
N GLU A 71 -5.88 7.49 -4.19
CA GLU A 71 -4.87 6.51 -4.55
C GLU A 71 -4.32 5.84 -3.29
N ALA A 72 -4.04 6.61 -2.24
CA ALA A 72 -3.63 6.08 -0.95
C ALA A 72 -4.66 5.12 -0.33
N ALA A 73 -5.95 5.49 -0.35
CA ALA A 73 -7.01 4.61 0.15
C ALA A 73 -7.08 3.30 -0.63
N THR A 74 -6.91 3.36 -1.95
CA THR A 74 -6.90 2.16 -2.81
C THR A 74 -5.71 1.24 -2.47
N ALA A 75 -4.52 1.82 -2.31
CA ALA A 75 -3.32 1.07 -1.92
C ALA A 75 -3.46 0.41 -0.52
N TYR A 76 -4.10 1.07 0.45
CA TYR A 76 -4.39 0.47 1.75
C TYR A 76 -5.40 -0.69 1.66
N VAL A 77 -6.41 -0.59 0.79
CA VAL A 77 -7.35 -1.69 0.53
C VAL A 77 -6.61 -2.89 -0.09
N ASP A 78 -5.75 -2.66 -1.07
CA ASP A 78 -4.92 -3.71 -1.66
C ASP A 78 -3.97 -4.36 -0.64
N ALA A 79 -3.37 -3.56 0.25
CA ALA A 79 -2.58 -4.08 1.37
C ALA A 79 -3.43 -4.99 2.25
N ALA A 80 -4.63 -4.55 2.64
CA ALA A 80 -5.53 -5.34 3.47
C ALA A 80 -5.99 -6.64 2.79
N HIS A 81 -6.22 -6.64 1.48
CA HIS A 81 -6.51 -7.85 0.73
C HIS A 81 -5.36 -8.86 0.77
N CYS A 82 -4.12 -8.39 0.70
CA CYS A 82 -2.94 -9.23 0.86
C CYS A 82 -2.86 -9.77 2.29
N TYR A 83 -2.96 -8.89 3.30
CA TYR A 83 -2.92 -9.27 4.70
C TYR A 83 -4.07 -10.18 5.12
N LYS A 84 -5.24 -10.13 4.48
CA LYS A 84 -6.37 -11.02 4.81
C LYS A 84 -5.98 -12.52 4.76
N LYS A 85 -4.98 -12.89 3.95
CA LYS A 85 -4.46 -14.26 3.85
C LYS A 85 -3.32 -14.58 4.83
N SER A 86 -2.67 -13.56 5.37
CA SER A 86 -1.55 -13.67 6.30
C SER A 86 -1.97 -13.39 7.74
N SER A 87 -2.47 -12.18 7.95
CA SER A 87 -2.78 -11.57 9.24
C SER A 87 -4.03 -10.71 9.16
N VAL A 88 -5.10 -11.16 9.83
CA VAL A 88 -6.36 -10.42 9.86
C VAL A 88 -6.22 -9.09 10.62
N ASN A 89 -5.42 -9.04 11.69
CA ASN A 89 -5.21 -7.82 12.48
C ASN A 89 -4.58 -6.68 11.66
N GLU A 90 -3.57 -6.99 10.85
CA GLU A 90 -2.91 -6.01 9.99
C GLU A 90 -3.81 -5.57 8.83
N ALA A 91 -4.62 -6.49 8.30
CA ALA A 91 -5.65 -6.16 7.32
C ALA A 91 -6.69 -5.19 7.88
N ILE A 92 -7.11 -5.38 9.13
CA ILE A 92 -8.05 -4.49 9.82
C ILE A 92 -7.46 -3.10 9.93
N SER A 93 -6.23 -2.98 10.44
CA SER A 93 -5.56 -1.69 10.59
C SER A 93 -5.40 -0.96 9.26
N CYS A 94 -5.05 -1.68 8.17
CA CYS A 94 -4.97 -1.10 6.83
C CYS A 94 -6.33 -0.61 6.31
N LEU A 95 -7.40 -1.39 6.52
CA LEU A 95 -8.76 -1.01 6.11
C LEU A 95 -9.27 0.21 6.90
N GLU A 96 -8.97 0.32 8.19
CA GLU A 96 -9.30 1.51 8.99
C GLU A 96 -8.64 2.76 8.41
N GLN A 97 -7.37 2.69 8.03
CA GLN A 97 -6.68 3.80 7.36
C GLN A 97 -7.35 4.16 6.03
N ALA A 98 -7.69 3.17 5.20
CA ALA A 98 -8.41 3.42 3.95
C ALA A 98 -9.78 4.08 4.17
N VAL A 99 -10.53 3.61 5.18
CA VAL A 99 -11.85 4.16 5.56
C VAL A 99 -11.72 5.61 6.01
N ASN A 100 -10.75 5.93 6.87
CA ASN A 100 -10.50 7.31 7.31
C ASN A 100 -10.20 8.23 6.13
N LEU A 101 -9.36 7.79 5.19
CA LEU A 101 -9.06 8.57 3.98
C LEU A 101 -10.28 8.75 3.08
N LEU A 102 -11.09 7.71 2.88
CA LEU A 102 -12.32 7.82 2.10
C LEU A 102 -13.34 8.75 2.77
N CYS A 103 -13.42 8.75 4.09
CA CYS A 103 -14.24 9.69 4.85
C CYS A 103 -13.76 11.13 4.67
N ASP A 104 -12.45 11.38 4.73
CA ASP A 104 -11.86 12.70 4.50
C ASP A 104 -12.15 13.26 3.10
N ILE A 105 -12.20 12.40 2.08
CA ILE A 105 -12.53 12.79 0.69
C ILE A 105 -14.06 12.93 0.50
N GLY A 106 -14.87 12.51 1.47
CA GLY A 106 -16.34 12.52 1.39
C GLY A 106 -16.94 11.30 0.66
N ARG A 107 -16.15 10.25 0.39
CA ARG A 107 -16.62 8.99 -0.23
C ARG A 107 -17.17 8.00 0.80
N LEU A 108 -18.18 8.42 1.55
CA LEU A 108 -18.79 7.65 2.65
C LEU A 108 -19.38 6.30 2.20
N ASN A 109 -19.89 6.21 0.96
CA ASN A 109 -20.44 4.96 0.41
C ASN A 109 -19.40 3.82 0.30
N MET A 110 -18.15 4.14 -0.07
CA MET A 110 -17.08 3.14 -0.12
C MET A 110 -16.56 2.82 1.29
N ALA A 111 -16.38 3.85 2.11
CA ALA A 111 -15.98 3.70 3.51
C ALA A 111 -16.91 2.73 4.27
N ALA A 112 -18.23 2.91 4.16
CA ALA A 112 -19.21 2.04 4.81
C ALA A 112 -19.13 0.57 4.36
N ARG A 113 -18.82 0.31 3.08
CA ARG A 113 -18.65 -1.06 2.56
C ARG A 113 -17.45 -1.75 3.17
N TYR A 114 -16.32 -1.05 3.25
CA TYR A 114 -15.10 -1.57 3.86
C TYR A 114 -15.24 -1.71 5.38
N TYR A 115 -15.91 -0.77 6.03
CA TYR A 115 -16.19 -0.82 7.46
C TYR A 115 -17.07 -2.03 7.83
N LYS A 116 -18.06 -2.37 7.00
CA LYS A 116 -18.87 -3.58 7.19
C LYS A 116 -18.05 -4.87 7.06
N PHE A 117 -16.95 -4.83 6.31
CA PHE A 117 -16.05 -5.97 6.15
C PHE A 117 -15.08 -6.15 7.33
N LEU A 118 -14.84 -5.07 8.09
CA LEU A 118 -14.00 -5.05 9.29
C LEU A 118 -14.64 -5.71 10.50
N ILE A 119 -15.97 -5.69 10.60
CA ILE A 119 -16.71 -6.25 11.73
C ILE A 119 -17.02 -7.71 11.43
N PRO A 120 -16.29 -8.69 12.00
CA PRO A 120 -16.77 -10.06 11.98
C PRO A 120 -17.99 -10.13 12.91
N PHE A 121 -19.10 -10.65 12.40
CA PHE A 121 -20.26 -11.02 13.21
C PHE A 121 -19.91 -12.19 14.14
#